data_AF-A0A2E2K4L2-F1
#
_entry.id   AF-A0A2E2K4L2-F1
#
_cell.length_a   1.000
_cell.length_b   1.000
_cell.length_c   1.000
_cell.angle_alpha   90.00
_cell.angle_beta   90.00
_cell.angle_gamma   90.00
#
_symmetry.space_group_name_H-M   'P 1'
#
loop_
_entity.id
_entity.type
_entity.pdbx_description
1 polymer ?
#
loop_
_entity_poly.entity_id
_entity_poly.type
_entity_poly.pdbx_seq_one_letter_code
_entity_poly.pdbx_strand_id
1 'polypeptide(L)'
;MSSLDLVSAELSATLDEATDAFEDYISEPDNLEKLKGVAQLSWQIAGTLDMIQIPGAALLARNIEQALQSCCAAGRGPSEKQAEALSTSLFVLPRYLESVAARQSDIAVILLPQVNELRTAHGKDPVYEHAQLGIKQPRFSSDFTIEIPAAAGKVDHDTLKRLRHMYQVGLLGVLRDSQVTLHLRLMFRAIQRLCALIPPGPAQRFWMLANAVLDAFQEHRLALNTTRRRIFTMLDKAFRAIASDPEQLT
;
A
#
# COMPACT_ATOMS: atom_id res chain seq x y z
N MET A 1 -3.77 -29.31 -26.73
CA MET A 1 -3.62 -28.93 -25.31
C MET A 1 -2.17 -28.54 -25.12
N SER A 2 -1.91 -27.26 -24.90
CA SER A 2 -0.55 -26.76 -24.67
C SER A 2 -0.10 -27.15 -23.27
N SER A 3 1.21 -27.26 -23.03
CA SER A 3 1.77 -27.47 -21.69
C SER A 3 1.30 -26.38 -20.70
N LEU A 4 0.95 -25.18 -21.20
CA LEU A 4 0.39 -24.09 -20.41
C LEU A 4 -1.04 -24.35 -19.92
N ASP A 5 -1.89 -24.99 -20.73
CA ASP A 5 -3.28 -25.29 -20.35
C ASP A 5 -3.31 -26.32 -19.21
N LEU A 6 -2.37 -27.25 -19.23
CA LEU A 6 -2.24 -28.32 -18.24
C LEU A 6 -1.71 -27.78 -16.91
N VAL A 7 -0.69 -26.91 -16.96
CA VAL A 7 -0.18 -26.21 -15.76
C VAL A 7 -1.26 -25.31 -15.14
N SER A 8 -2.12 -24.68 -15.95
CA SER A 8 -3.23 -23.88 -15.43
C SER A 8 -4.29 -24.72 -14.71
N ALA A 9 -4.60 -25.91 -15.22
CA ALA A 9 -5.58 -26.82 -14.60
C ALA A 9 -5.04 -27.40 -13.28
N GLU A 10 -3.77 -27.82 -13.26
CA GLU A 10 -3.11 -28.33 -12.06
C GLU A 10 -3.00 -27.24 -10.98
N LEU A 11 -2.60 -26.02 -11.35
CA LEU A 11 -2.56 -24.87 -10.44
C LEU A 11 -3.94 -24.55 -9.84
N SER A 12 -5.00 -24.64 -10.64
CA SER A 12 -6.38 -24.40 -10.16
C SER A 12 -6.77 -25.45 -9.12
N ALA A 13 -6.48 -26.73 -9.38
CA ALA A 13 -6.75 -27.80 -8.43
C ALA A 13 -5.96 -27.63 -7.12
N THR A 14 -4.68 -27.23 -7.18
CA THR A 14 -3.88 -26.96 -5.97
C THR A 14 -4.39 -25.75 -5.19
N LEU A 15 -4.94 -24.74 -5.86
CA LEU A 15 -5.55 -23.57 -5.21
C LEU A 15 -6.84 -23.93 -4.47
N ASP A 16 -7.69 -24.76 -5.08
CA ASP A 16 -8.90 -25.27 -4.45
C ASP A 16 -8.53 -26.12 -3.22
N GLU A 17 -7.56 -27.04 -3.37
CA GLU A 17 -7.04 -27.86 -2.27
C GLU A 17 -6.48 -27.01 -1.12
N ALA A 18 -5.74 -25.94 -1.43
CA ALA A 18 -5.21 -25.02 -0.41
C ALA A 18 -6.32 -24.26 0.34
N THR A 19 -7.41 -23.93 -0.36
CA THR A 19 -8.56 -23.25 0.23
C THR A 19 -9.31 -24.20 1.16
N ASP A 20 -9.65 -25.39 0.68
CA ASP A 20 -10.34 -26.44 1.44
C ASP A 20 -9.51 -26.85 2.68
N ALA A 21 -8.21 -27.08 2.51
CA ALA A 21 -7.32 -27.42 3.62
C ALA A 21 -7.23 -26.32 4.69
N PHE A 22 -7.39 -25.05 4.30
CA PHE A 22 -7.42 -23.94 5.24
C PHE A 22 -8.76 -23.84 5.98
N GLU A 23 -9.88 -24.10 5.32
CA GLU A 23 -11.20 -24.21 5.96
C GLU A 23 -11.26 -25.38 6.96
N ASP A 24 -10.66 -26.51 6.59
CA ASP A 24 -10.48 -27.67 7.47
C ASP A 24 -9.61 -27.36 8.69
N TYR A 25 -8.62 -26.48 8.54
CA TYR A 25 -7.82 -25.97 9.66
C TYR A 25 -8.63 -25.03 10.56
N ILE A 26 -9.42 -24.12 9.99
CA ILE A 26 -10.27 -23.19 10.76
C ILE A 26 -11.28 -23.97 11.62
N SER A 27 -11.75 -25.13 11.14
CA SER A 27 -12.64 -26.02 11.90
C SER A 27 -11.94 -26.74 13.06
N GLU A 28 -10.61 -26.92 13.00
CA GLU A 28 -9.77 -27.55 14.04
C GLU A 28 -8.47 -26.77 14.29
N PRO A 29 -8.52 -25.55 14.88
CA PRO A 29 -7.36 -24.64 14.95
C PRO A 29 -6.16 -25.14 15.76
N ASP A 30 -6.38 -26.14 16.62
CA ASP A 30 -5.35 -26.78 17.45
C ASP A 30 -4.46 -27.74 16.63
N ASN A 31 -4.91 -28.16 15.44
CA ASN A 31 -4.17 -29.08 14.60
C ASN A 31 -3.19 -28.35 13.67
N LEU A 32 -2.00 -28.02 14.20
CA LEU A 32 -0.96 -27.31 13.46
C LEU A 32 -0.38 -28.10 12.28
N GLU A 33 -0.57 -29.42 12.20
CA GLU A 33 -0.18 -30.20 11.02
C GLU A 33 -1.03 -29.84 9.80
N LYS A 34 -2.33 -29.55 9.98
CA LYS A 34 -3.18 -29.02 8.91
C LYS A 34 -2.64 -27.69 8.39
N LEU A 35 -2.26 -26.77 9.30
CA LEU A 35 -1.68 -25.47 8.93
C LEU A 35 -0.36 -25.61 8.14
N LYS A 36 0.49 -26.57 8.51
CA LYS A 36 1.71 -26.90 7.75
C LYS A 36 1.38 -27.41 6.34
N GLY A 37 0.33 -28.20 6.19
CA GLY A 37 -0.18 -28.63 4.89
C GLY A 37 -0.56 -27.44 4.00
N VAL A 38 -1.33 -26.49 4.52
CA VAL A 38 -1.71 -25.26 3.79
C VAL A 38 -0.46 -24.44 3.41
N ALA A 39 0.52 -24.34 4.30
CA ALA A 39 1.78 -23.65 4.02
C ALA A 39 2.56 -24.31 2.85
N GLN A 40 2.56 -25.64 2.79
CA GLN A 40 3.21 -26.40 1.72
C GLN A 40 2.51 -26.21 0.37
N LEU A 41 1.17 -26.27 0.35
CA LEU A 41 0.38 -25.99 -0.86
C LEU A 41 0.62 -24.56 -1.35
N SER A 42 0.62 -23.58 -0.43
CA SER A 42 0.90 -22.17 -0.75
C SER A 42 2.30 -21.96 -1.35
N TRP A 43 3.30 -22.70 -0.85
CA TRP A 43 4.65 -22.70 -1.42
C TRP A 43 4.69 -23.25 -2.85
N GLN A 44 3.98 -24.35 -3.12
CA GLN A 44 3.88 -24.94 -4.46
C GLN A 44 3.17 -24.01 -5.45
N ILE A 45 2.06 -23.39 -5.02
CA ILE A 45 1.32 -22.39 -5.79
C ILE A 45 2.25 -21.22 -6.16
N ALA A 46 2.95 -20.65 -5.17
CA ALA A 46 3.86 -19.54 -5.41
C ALA A 46 4.99 -19.90 -6.38
N GLY A 47 5.61 -21.08 -6.22
CA GLY A 47 6.65 -21.57 -7.14
C GLY A 47 6.13 -21.77 -8.57
N THR A 48 4.93 -22.30 -8.72
CA THR A 48 4.30 -22.49 -10.03
C THR A 48 4.03 -21.15 -10.71
N LEU A 49 3.48 -20.18 -9.97
CA LEU A 49 3.22 -18.81 -10.47
C LEU A 49 4.49 -18.08 -10.91
N ASP A 50 5.60 -18.29 -10.20
CA ASP A 50 6.91 -17.78 -10.60
C ASP A 50 7.39 -18.45 -11.91
N MET A 51 7.21 -19.76 -12.06
CA MET A 51 7.62 -20.48 -13.27
C MET A 51 6.84 -20.02 -14.52
N ILE A 52 5.54 -19.76 -14.39
CA ILE A 52 4.70 -19.26 -15.49
C ILE A 52 4.71 -17.73 -15.64
N GLN A 53 5.53 -17.02 -14.86
CA GLN A 53 5.75 -15.57 -14.94
C GLN A 53 4.47 -14.74 -14.79
N ILE A 54 3.67 -15.04 -13.76
CA ILE A 54 2.55 -14.18 -13.32
C ILE A 54 2.95 -13.47 -12.01
N PRO A 55 3.84 -12.46 -12.06
CA PRO A 55 4.43 -11.83 -10.88
C PRO A 55 3.42 -11.22 -9.90
N GLY A 56 2.27 -10.70 -10.38
CA GLY A 56 1.23 -10.17 -9.50
C GLY A 56 0.58 -11.23 -8.63
N ALA A 57 0.22 -12.37 -9.22
CA ALA A 57 -0.33 -13.51 -8.49
C ALA A 57 0.73 -14.12 -7.55
N ALA A 58 1.96 -14.27 -8.04
CA ALA A 58 3.09 -14.75 -7.25
C ALA A 58 3.33 -13.87 -6.02
N LEU A 59 3.22 -12.53 -6.14
CA LEU A 59 3.34 -11.61 -5.02
C LEU A 59 2.34 -11.93 -3.88
N LEU A 60 1.07 -12.15 -4.20
CA LEU A 60 0.07 -12.51 -3.18
C LEU A 60 0.36 -13.89 -2.59
N ALA A 61 0.59 -14.90 -3.44
CA ALA A 61 0.90 -16.27 -3.01
C ALA A 61 2.11 -16.33 -2.06
N ARG A 62 3.18 -15.59 -2.37
CA ARG A 62 4.37 -15.48 -1.50
C ARG A 62 4.06 -14.83 -0.15
N ASN A 63 3.17 -13.84 -0.10
CA ASN A 63 2.78 -13.25 1.19
C ASN A 63 1.90 -14.20 2.00
N ILE A 64 1.02 -15.01 1.36
CA ILE A 64 0.25 -16.09 2.01
C ILE A 64 1.20 -17.13 2.59
N GLU A 65 2.11 -17.65 1.76
CA GLU A 65 3.15 -18.61 2.15
C GLU A 65 3.92 -18.11 3.39
N GLN A 66 4.45 -16.89 3.32
CA GLN A 66 5.26 -16.31 4.40
C GLN A 66 4.45 -16.06 5.67
N ALA A 67 3.16 -15.72 5.56
CA ALA A 67 2.26 -15.55 6.69
C ALA A 67 2.01 -16.89 7.42
N LEU A 68 1.69 -17.94 6.65
CA LEU A 68 1.49 -19.29 7.17
C LEU A 68 2.77 -19.85 7.82
N GLN A 69 3.91 -19.73 7.13
CA GLN A 69 5.22 -20.14 7.67
C GLN A 69 5.56 -19.43 8.98
N SER A 70 5.22 -18.15 9.11
CA SER A 70 5.46 -17.39 10.35
C SER A 70 4.63 -17.96 11.52
N CYS A 71 3.38 -18.35 11.28
CA CYS A 71 2.53 -19.00 12.28
C CYS A 71 3.11 -20.38 12.67
N CYS A 72 3.46 -21.21 11.67
CA CYS A 72 4.07 -22.52 11.90
C CYS A 72 5.38 -22.42 12.71
N ALA A 73 6.26 -21.48 12.36
CA ALA A 73 7.52 -21.26 13.06
C ALA A 73 7.33 -20.77 14.51
N ALA A 74 6.27 -19.99 14.76
CA ALA A 74 5.90 -19.57 16.10
C ALA A 74 5.22 -20.67 16.94
N GLY A 75 4.94 -21.84 16.35
CA GLY A 75 4.27 -22.95 17.02
C GLY A 75 2.83 -22.62 17.45
N ARG A 76 2.19 -21.65 16.79
CA ARG A 76 0.82 -21.22 17.12
C ARG A 76 0.05 -20.86 15.87
N GLY A 77 -1.26 -21.10 15.91
CA GLY A 77 -2.19 -20.70 14.86
C GLY A 77 -2.26 -19.17 14.67
N PRO A 78 -2.79 -18.72 13.52
CA PRO A 78 -3.13 -17.31 13.32
C PRO A 78 -4.18 -16.84 14.33
N SER A 79 -4.13 -15.57 14.73
CA SER A 79 -5.28 -14.94 15.39
C SER A 79 -6.48 -14.82 14.45
N GLU A 80 -7.67 -14.54 14.97
CA GLU A 80 -8.89 -14.37 14.16
C GLU A 80 -8.69 -13.40 12.99
N LYS A 81 -8.11 -12.22 13.25
CA LYS A 81 -7.79 -11.23 12.20
C LYS A 81 -6.78 -11.75 11.16
N GLN A 82 -5.82 -12.56 11.58
CA GLN A 82 -4.84 -13.17 10.68
C GLN A 82 -5.49 -14.26 9.81
N ALA A 83 -6.36 -15.07 10.41
CA ALA A 83 -7.09 -16.12 9.72
C ALA A 83 -8.06 -15.53 8.68
N GLU A 84 -8.78 -14.45 9.01
CA GLU A 84 -9.65 -13.72 8.09
C GLU A 84 -8.87 -13.18 6.88
N ALA A 85 -7.72 -12.54 7.12
CA ALA A 85 -6.88 -12.01 6.05
C ALA A 85 -6.29 -13.13 5.16
N LEU A 86 -5.93 -14.28 5.75
CA LEU A 86 -5.47 -15.47 5.02
C LEU A 86 -6.58 -16.07 4.16
N SER A 87 -7.77 -16.30 4.73
CA SER A 87 -8.95 -16.83 4.03
C SER A 87 -9.32 -15.94 2.84
N THR A 88 -9.41 -14.63 3.07
CA THR A 88 -9.70 -13.66 2.00
C THR A 88 -8.64 -13.69 0.91
N SER A 89 -7.35 -13.83 1.28
CA SER A 89 -6.25 -13.89 0.31
C SER A 89 -6.27 -15.16 -0.54
N LEU A 90 -6.56 -16.30 0.08
CA LEU A 90 -6.73 -17.60 -0.61
C LEU A 90 -7.90 -17.54 -1.59
N PHE A 91 -9.00 -16.86 -1.25
CA PHE A 91 -10.13 -16.69 -2.15
C PHE A 91 -9.90 -15.66 -3.28
N VAL A 92 -9.15 -14.59 -3.02
CA VAL A 92 -8.84 -13.55 -4.02
C VAL A 92 -7.91 -14.07 -5.12
N LEU A 93 -6.97 -14.95 -4.77
CA LEU A 93 -5.94 -15.41 -5.70
C LEU A 93 -6.50 -16.17 -6.93
N PRO A 94 -7.40 -17.16 -6.82
CA PRO A 94 -8.03 -17.82 -7.96
C PRO A 94 -8.78 -16.83 -8.86
N ARG A 95 -9.59 -15.94 -8.26
CA ARG A 95 -10.36 -14.93 -9.00
C ARG A 95 -9.46 -13.96 -9.77
N TYR A 96 -8.30 -13.64 -9.20
CA TYR A 96 -7.31 -12.84 -9.90
C TYR A 96 -6.76 -13.58 -11.12
N LEU A 97 -6.44 -14.87 -10.99
CA LEU A 97 -5.94 -15.69 -12.09
C LEU A 97 -6.99 -15.84 -13.21
N GLU A 98 -8.27 -16.01 -12.87
CA GLU A 98 -9.36 -15.96 -13.85
C GLU A 98 -9.38 -14.63 -14.61
N SER A 99 -9.20 -13.51 -13.91
CA SER A 99 -9.13 -12.18 -14.54
C SER A 99 -7.89 -12.03 -15.42
N VAL A 100 -6.74 -12.57 -15.02
CA VAL A 100 -5.51 -12.56 -15.84
C VAL A 100 -5.74 -13.38 -17.11
N ALA A 101 -6.33 -14.58 -17.00
CA ALA A 101 -6.65 -15.42 -18.14
C ALA A 101 -7.63 -14.74 -19.12
N ALA A 102 -8.68 -14.09 -18.59
CA ALA A 102 -9.67 -13.39 -19.40
C ALA A 102 -9.13 -12.13 -20.08
N ARG A 103 -8.25 -11.37 -19.42
CA ARG A 103 -7.73 -10.08 -19.91
C ARG A 103 -6.37 -10.20 -20.59
N GLN A 104 -5.71 -11.35 -20.47
CA GLN A 104 -4.31 -11.57 -20.87
C GLN A 104 -3.35 -10.53 -20.28
N SER A 105 -3.61 -10.08 -19.04
CA SER A 105 -2.87 -8.99 -18.42
C SER A 105 -2.73 -9.19 -16.91
N ASP A 106 -1.49 -9.23 -16.45
CA ASP A 106 -1.12 -9.28 -15.03
C ASP A 106 -0.86 -7.87 -14.49
N ILE A 107 -1.80 -7.36 -13.69
CA ILE A 107 -1.77 -6.00 -13.15
C ILE A 107 -1.66 -6.06 -11.62
N ALA A 108 -0.44 -6.33 -11.13
CA ALA A 108 -0.13 -6.54 -9.71
C ALA A 108 -0.64 -5.43 -8.77
N VAL A 109 -0.76 -4.18 -9.26
CA VAL A 109 -1.25 -3.05 -8.46
C VAL A 109 -2.69 -3.27 -7.95
N ILE A 110 -3.50 -4.08 -8.64
CA ILE A 110 -4.87 -4.43 -8.23
C ILE A 110 -4.86 -5.31 -6.98
N LEU A 111 -3.83 -6.14 -6.79
CA LEU A 111 -3.69 -7.03 -5.62
C LEU A 111 -3.09 -6.35 -4.40
N LEU A 112 -2.45 -5.19 -4.55
CA LEU A 112 -1.79 -4.49 -3.44
C LEU A 112 -2.69 -4.22 -2.23
N PRO A 113 -3.98 -3.88 -2.35
CA PRO A 113 -4.86 -3.77 -1.20
C PRO A 113 -4.91 -5.07 -0.38
N GLN A 114 -5.15 -6.21 -1.04
CA GLN A 114 -5.21 -7.52 -0.38
C GLN A 114 -3.85 -7.92 0.21
N VAL A 115 -2.77 -7.71 -0.54
CA VAL A 115 -1.40 -7.95 -0.06
C VAL A 115 -1.14 -7.14 1.21
N ASN A 116 -1.55 -5.89 1.26
CA ASN A 116 -1.34 -5.02 2.41
C ASN A 116 -2.22 -5.37 3.61
N GLU A 117 -3.45 -5.80 3.37
CA GLU A 117 -4.33 -6.31 4.42
C GLU A 117 -3.71 -7.52 5.12
N LEU A 118 -3.28 -8.52 4.35
CA LEU A 118 -2.56 -9.69 4.86
C LEU A 118 -1.27 -9.29 5.60
N ARG A 119 -0.44 -8.45 5.00
CA ARG A 119 0.82 -8.02 5.62
C ARG A 119 0.59 -7.32 6.96
N THR A 120 -0.35 -6.37 7.01
CA THR A 120 -0.62 -5.62 8.23
C THR A 120 -1.29 -6.45 9.32
N ALA A 121 -2.15 -7.42 8.95
CA ALA A 121 -2.68 -8.41 9.89
C ALA A 121 -1.58 -9.28 10.53
N HIS A 122 -0.52 -9.57 9.77
CA HIS A 122 0.67 -10.30 10.24
C HIS A 122 1.81 -9.39 10.73
N GLY A 123 1.53 -8.12 11.06
CA GLY A 123 2.49 -7.21 11.68
C GLY A 123 3.62 -6.71 10.76
N LYS A 124 3.51 -6.90 9.44
CA LYS A 124 4.45 -6.40 8.44
C LYS A 124 4.02 -5.03 7.91
N ASP A 125 5.00 -4.23 7.50
CA ASP A 125 4.73 -2.97 6.83
C ASP A 125 4.08 -3.17 5.46
N PRO A 126 3.15 -2.30 5.04
CA PRO A 126 2.53 -2.37 3.73
C PRO A 126 3.55 -2.06 2.62
N VAL A 127 3.33 -2.66 1.45
CA VAL A 127 4.02 -2.36 0.21
C VAL A 127 3.26 -1.25 -0.52
N TYR A 128 4.00 -0.28 -1.05
CA TYR A 128 3.44 0.83 -1.82
C TYR A 128 3.55 0.56 -3.32
N GLU A 129 2.71 1.24 -4.12
CA GLU A 129 2.62 1.05 -5.57
C GLU A 129 3.96 1.21 -6.30
N HIS A 130 4.83 2.12 -5.82
CA HIS A 130 6.14 2.35 -6.43
C HIS A 130 7.04 1.11 -6.43
N ALA A 131 6.87 0.19 -5.48
CA ALA A 131 7.65 -1.05 -5.40
C ALA A 131 7.38 -1.97 -6.60
N GLN A 132 6.19 -1.87 -7.21
CA GLN A 132 5.81 -2.63 -8.40
C GLN A 132 6.28 -1.97 -9.70
N LEU A 133 6.67 -0.70 -9.66
CA LEU A 133 7.08 0.06 -10.86
C LEU A 133 8.55 -0.16 -11.25
N GLY A 134 9.28 -1.03 -10.54
CA GLY A 134 10.72 -1.25 -10.78
C GLY A 134 11.58 0.01 -10.57
N ILE A 135 11.04 1.02 -9.88
CA ILE A 135 11.71 2.28 -9.63
C ILE A 135 12.70 2.08 -8.49
N LYS A 136 13.96 1.81 -8.83
CA LYS A 136 15.06 1.59 -7.87
C LYS A 136 15.66 2.87 -7.30
N GLN A 137 15.41 4.01 -7.95
CA GLN A 137 15.92 5.31 -7.52
C GLN A 137 14.78 6.33 -7.50
N PRO A 138 14.76 7.26 -6.53
CA PRO A 138 13.80 8.35 -6.53
C PRO A 138 13.92 9.13 -7.86
N ARG A 139 12.87 9.09 -8.70
CA ARG A 139 12.83 9.81 -9.99
C ARG A 139 12.49 11.29 -9.85
N PHE A 140 12.29 11.76 -8.62
CA PHE A 140 12.05 13.17 -8.39
C PHE A 140 13.38 13.91 -8.54
N SER A 141 13.45 14.74 -9.59
CA SER A 141 14.67 15.29 -10.16
C SER A 141 15.54 16.04 -9.15
N SER A 142 16.84 15.78 -9.23
CA SER A 142 17.93 16.56 -8.62
C SER A 142 18.18 17.91 -9.31
N ASP A 143 17.22 18.45 -10.06
CA ASP A 143 17.37 19.77 -10.67
C ASP A 143 16.91 20.83 -9.67
N PHE A 144 17.90 21.43 -8.99
CA PHE A 144 17.68 22.39 -7.91
C PHE A 144 17.34 23.79 -8.42
N THR A 145 17.33 24.01 -9.74
CA THR A 145 17.27 25.34 -10.38
C THR A 145 15.87 25.95 -10.50
N ILE A 146 14.80 25.19 -10.23
CA ILE A 146 13.44 25.75 -10.19
C ILE A 146 13.28 26.57 -8.92
N GLU A 147 13.46 27.88 -9.06
CA GLU A 147 13.14 28.88 -8.05
C GLU A 147 11.69 29.33 -8.23
N ILE A 148 10.81 28.93 -7.31
CA ILE A 148 9.54 29.62 -7.16
C ILE A 148 9.79 30.82 -6.26
N PRO A 149 9.42 32.05 -6.67
CA PRO A 149 9.52 33.22 -5.81
C PRO A 149 8.83 32.94 -4.47
N ALA A 150 9.61 32.79 -3.41
CA ALA A 150 9.04 32.75 -2.07
C ALA A 150 8.35 34.09 -1.83
N ALA A 151 7.15 34.07 -1.25
CA ALA A 151 6.58 35.31 -0.76
C ALA A 151 7.56 35.86 0.27
N ALA A 152 7.97 37.13 0.13
CA ALA A 152 8.97 37.79 0.98
C ALA A 152 8.58 37.90 2.47
N GLY A 153 7.54 37.19 2.91
CA GLY A 153 7.11 37.10 4.30
C GLY A 153 8.05 36.19 5.09
N LYS A 154 8.51 36.67 6.24
CA LYS A 154 9.20 35.84 7.22
C LYS A 154 8.32 34.65 7.59
N VAL A 155 8.91 33.47 7.69
CA VAL A 155 8.27 32.28 8.24
C VAL A 155 7.92 32.56 9.70
N ASP A 156 6.65 32.84 9.97
CA ASP A 156 6.12 33.03 11.31
C ASP A 156 5.59 31.69 11.87
N HIS A 157 6.03 31.33 13.08
CA HIS A 157 5.62 30.10 13.76
C HIS A 157 4.10 29.98 13.93
N ASP A 158 3.41 31.09 14.21
CA ASP A 158 1.96 31.07 14.38
C ASP A 158 1.25 30.82 13.05
N THR A 159 1.80 31.34 11.97
CA THR A 159 1.35 31.02 10.61
C THR A 159 1.54 29.55 10.28
N LEU A 160 2.70 28.95 10.59
CA LEU A 160 2.92 27.51 10.40
C LEU A 160 1.94 26.66 11.22
N LYS A 161 1.68 27.01 12.49
CA LYS A 161 0.69 26.32 13.34
C LYS A 161 -0.71 26.37 12.73
N ARG A 162 -1.15 27.55 12.25
CA ARG A 162 -2.45 27.71 11.58
C ARG A 162 -2.57 26.88 10.31
N LEU A 163 -1.53 26.88 9.46
CA LEU A 163 -1.52 26.06 8.23
C LEU A 163 -1.56 24.56 8.55
N ARG A 164 -0.79 24.12 9.54
CA ARG A 164 -0.82 22.73 9.99
C ARG A 164 -2.18 22.35 10.55
N HIS A 165 -2.82 23.21 11.35
CA HIS A 165 -4.17 22.96 11.84
C HIS A 165 -5.17 22.80 10.70
N MET A 166 -5.11 23.66 9.67
CA MET A 166 -5.94 23.53 8.47
C MET A 166 -5.69 22.20 7.74
N TYR A 167 -4.43 21.77 7.63
CA TYR A 167 -4.09 20.46 7.08
C TYR A 167 -4.69 19.31 7.91
N GLN A 168 -4.61 19.38 9.24
CA GLN A 168 -5.13 18.35 10.14
C GLN A 168 -6.66 18.22 10.10
N VAL A 169 -7.37 19.34 10.02
CA VAL A 169 -8.83 19.34 9.83
C VAL A 169 -9.19 18.63 8.53
N GLY A 170 -8.48 18.93 7.44
CA GLY A 170 -8.59 18.23 6.17
C GLY A 170 -8.28 16.73 6.30
N LEU A 171 -7.14 16.38 6.87
CA LEU A 171 -6.72 14.99 7.05
C LEU A 171 -7.75 14.17 7.82
N LEU A 172 -8.27 14.69 8.94
CA LEU A 172 -9.28 14.00 9.75
C LEU A 172 -10.57 13.76 8.98
N GLY A 173 -11.02 14.72 8.17
CA GLY A 173 -12.19 14.55 7.33
C GLY A 173 -11.99 13.48 6.26
N VAL A 174 -10.81 13.45 5.61
CA VAL A 174 -10.45 12.39 4.67
C VAL A 174 -10.42 11.04 5.37
N LEU A 175 -9.75 10.89 6.51
CA LEU A 175 -9.65 9.62 7.25
C LEU A 175 -11.02 9.08 7.74
N ARG A 176 -12.01 9.96 7.89
CA ARG A 176 -13.39 9.61 8.29
C ARG A 176 -14.35 9.46 7.10
N ASP A 177 -13.84 9.54 5.87
CA ASP A 177 -14.65 9.52 4.64
C ASP A 177 -15.78 10.56 4.62
N SER A 178 -15.59 11.67 5.33
CA SER A 178 -16.55 12.77 5.39
C SER A 178 -16.15 13.87 4.42
N GLN A 179 -17.07 14.29 3.54
CA GLN A 179 -16.87 15.41 2.61
C GLN A 179 -15.48 15.42 1.96
N VAL A 180 -15.05 14.28 1.41
CA VAL A 180 -13.65 14.02 1.02
C VAL A 180 -13.08 15.10 0.10
N THR A 181 -13.85 15.54 -0.90
CA THR A 181 -13.42 16.60 -1.84
C THR A 181 -13.15 17.94 -1.16
N LEU A 182 -14.00 18.32 -0.19
CA LEU A 182 -13.81 19.55 0.60
C LEU A 182 -12.52 19.43 1.44
N HIS A 183 -12.32 18.30 2.10
CA HIS A 183 -11.21 18.10 3.00
C HIS A 183 -9.86 17.95 2.27
N LEU A 184 -9.83 17.31 1.11
CA LEU A 184 -8.67 17.34 0.21
C LEU A 184 -8.32 18.77 -0.21
N ARG A 185 -9.32 19.62 -0.46
CA ARG A 185 -9.12 21.05 -0.78
C ARG A 185 -8.54 21.84 0.38
N LEU A 186 -8.92 21.53 1.62
CA LEU A 186 -8.30 22.12 2.80
C LEU A 186 -6.83 21.73 2.92
N MET A 187 -6.51 20.44 2.73
CA MET A 187 -5.13 19.95 2.74
C MET A 187 -4.29 20.60 1.64
N PHE A 188 -4.80 20.66 0.41
CA PHE A 188 -4.14 21.29 -0.74
C PHE A 188 -3.82 22.77 -0.44
N ARG A 189 -4.81 23.56 0.00
CA ARG A 189 -4.58 24.98 0.33
C ARG A 189 -3.55 25.18 1.44
N ALA A 190 -3.46 24.24 2.39
CA ALA A 190 -2.49 24.32 3.47
C ALA A 190 -1.07 24.14 2.95
N ILE A 191 -0.85 23.11 2.12
CA ILE A 191 0.45 22.84 1.52
C ILE A 191 0.81 23.93 0.49
N GLN A 192 -0.13 24.40 -0.32
CA GLN A 192 0.11 25.48 -1.28
C GLN A 192 0.63 26.76 -0.59
N ARG A 193 0.00 27.15 0.54
CA ARG A 193 0.45 28.29 1.34
C ARG A 193 1.79 28.02 2.03
N LEU A 194 2.03 26.80 2.49
CA LEU A 194 3.33 26.40 3.04
C LEU A 194 4.44 26.55 1.99
N CYS A 195 4.24 26.08 0.75
CA CYS A 195 5.22 26.20 -0.32
C CYS A 195 5.66 27.65 -0.59
N ALA A 196 4.73 28.61 -0.45
CA ALA A 196 5.02 30.03 -0.63
C ALA A 196 5.86 30.65 0.51
N LEU A 197 5.92 29.99 1.68
CA LEU A 197 6.69 30.44 2.84
C LEU A 197 8.07 29.78 2.93
N ILE A 198 8.27 28.63 2.28
CA ILE A 198 9.54 27.91 2.29
C ILE A 198 10.45 28.49 1.20
N PRO A 199 11.72 28.79 1.49
CA PRO A 199 12.67 29.27 0.48
C PRO A 199 12.91 28.22 -0.61
N PRO A 200 13.31 28.63 -1.83
CA PRO A 200 13.67 27.69 -2.89
C PRO A 200 14.71 26.66 -2.41
N GLY A 201 14.43 25.38 -2.64
CA GLY A 201 15.30 24.31 -2.15
C GLY A 201 14.66 22.93 -2.14
N PRO A 202 15.38 21.92 -1.59
CA PRO A 202 14.89 20.54 -1.51
C PRO A 202 13.58 20.43 -0.72
N ALA A 203 13.45 21.16 0.39
CA ALA A 203 12.25 21.17 1.23
C ALA A 203 11.04 21.73 0.47
N GLN A 204 11.19 22.87 -0.22
CA GLN A 204 10.10 23.45 -1.01
C GLN A 204 9.59 22.47 -2.07
N ARG A 205 10.51 21.82 -2.80
CA ARG A 205 10.12 20.87 -3.85
C ARG A 205 9.42 19.62 -3.31
N PHE A 206 9.81 19.11 -2.15
CA PHE A 206 9.07 18.04 -1.48
C PHE A 206 7.61 18.46 -1.25
N TRP A 207 7.37 19.66 -0.74
CA TRP A 207 6.02 20.16 -0.51
C TRP A 207 5.27 20.50 -1.80
N MET A 208 5.96 20.95 -2.85
CA MET A 208 5.35 21.10 -4.17
C MET A 208 4.87 19.77 -4.73
N LEU A 209 5.67 18.71 -4.58
CA LEU A 209 5.25 17.36 -4.94
C LEU A 209 4.05 16.92 -4.12
N ALA A 210 4.07 17.13 -2.81
CA ALA A 210 2.94 16.83 -1.93
C ALA A 210 1.67 17.60 -2.37
N ASN A 211 1.81 18.87 -2.76
CA ASN A 211 0.71 19.69 -3.27
C ASN A 211 0.17 19.18 -4.60
N ALA A 212 1.04 18.83 -5.55
CA ALA A 212 0.68 18.27 -6.85
C ALA A 212 0.00 16.90 -6.71
N VAL A 213 0.44 16.08 -5.76
CA VAL A 213 -0.25 14.82 -5.43
C VAL A 213 -1.66 15.09 -4.92
N LEU A 214 -1.83 16.05 -3.99
CA LEU A 214 -3.17 16.43 -3.50
C LEU A 214 -4.05 16.97 -4.63
N ASP A 215 -3.52 17.78 -5.53
CA ASP A 215 -4.21 18.29 -6.71
C ASP A 215 -4.72 17.15 -7.61
N ALA A 216 -3.89 16.13 -7.85
CA ALA A 216 -4.30 14.96 -8.61
C ALA A 216 -5.45 14.17 -7.95
N PHE A 217 -5.56 14.17 -6.61
CA PHE A 217 -6.75 13.63 -5.92
C PHE A 217 -7.97 14.54 -6.07
N GLN A 218 -7.80 15.87 -6.08
CA GLN A 218 -8.91 16.81 -6.30
C GLN A 218 -9.49 16.69 -7.70
N GLU A 219 -8.65 16.44 -8.69
CA GLU A 219 -9.04 16.22 -10.08
C GLU A 219 -9.51 14.78 -10.37
N HIS A 220 -9.65 13.95 -9.33
CA HIS A 220 -10.08 12.56 -9.44
C HIS A 220 -9.17 11.67 -10.32
N ARG A 221 -7.92 12.10 -10.55
CA ARG A 221 -6.90 11.30 -11.26
C ARG A 221 -6.32 10.18 -10.38
N LEU A 222 -6.47 10.29 -9.06
CA LEU A 222 -6.06 9.29 -8.07
C LEU A 222 -7.23 8.91 -7.15
N ALA A 223 -7.37 7.62 -6.86
CA ALA A 223 -8.33 7.09 -5.89
C ALA A 223 -7.69 6.92 -4.50
N LEU A 224 -8.45 7.14 -3.42
CA LEU A 224 -7.97 6.89 -2.06
C LEU A 224 -7.90 5.39 -1.77
N ASN A 225 -6.85 4.99 -1.07
CA ASN A 225 -6.69 3.66 -0.48
C ASN A 225 -5.96 3.80 0.88
N THR A 226 -5.81 2.70 1.60
CA THR A 226 -5.19 2.68 2.93
C THR A 226 -3.74 3.21 2.93
N THR A 227 -2.94 2.84 1.93
CA THR A 227 -1.54 3.30 1.82
C THR A 227 -1.43 4.79 1.52
N ARG A 228 -2.26 5.32 0.62
CA ARG A 228 -2.33 6.76 0.28
C ARG A 228 -2.80 7.60 1.48
N ARG A 229 -3.76 7.10 2.26
CA ARG A 229 -4.15 7.72 3.54
C ARG A 229 -2.99 7.74 4.53
N ARG A 230 -2.20 6.66 4.61
CA ARG A 230 -0.98 6.61 5.44
C ARG A 230 0.05 7.65 4.98
N ILE A 231 0.21 7.86 3.67
CA ILE A 231 1.07 8.93 3.13
C ILE A 231 0.61 10.31 3.63
N PHE A 232 -0.69 10.59 3.63
CA PHE A 232 -1.19 11.88 4.16
C PHE A 232 -0.92 12.07 5.66
N THR A 233 -0.96 11.00 6.45
CA THR A 233 -0.55 11.05 7.86
C THR A 233 0.96 11.25 8.00
N MET A 234 1.77 10.67 7.12
CA MET A 234 3.22 10.93 7.07
C MET A 234 3.53 12.37 6.72
N LEU A 235 2.74 13.00 5.82
CA LEU A 235 2.85 14.42 5.53
C LEU A 235 2.53 15.30 6.75
N ASP A 236 1.54 14.98 7.62
CA ASP A 236 1.36 15.74 8.89
C ASP A 236 2.58 15.63 9.80
N LYS A 237 3.21 14.45 9.87
CA LYS A 237 4.43 14.27 10.67
C LYS A 237 5.57 15.14 10.14
N ALA A 238 5.76 15.20 8.82
CA ALA A 238 6.73 16.09 8.19
C ALA A 238 6.36 17.57 8.43
N PHE A 239 5.08 17.93 8.35
CA PHE A 239 4.61 19.30 8.65
C PHE A 239 4.94 19.67 10.10
N ARG A 240 4.72 18.76 11.05
CA ARG A 240 5.05 18.97 12.46
C ARG A 240 6.52 19.29 12.65
N ALA A 241 7.42 18.56 11.99
CA ALA A 241 8.86 18.78 12.11
C ALA A 241 9.23 20.23 11.74
N ILE A 242 8.72 20.72 10.61
CA ILE A 242 8.93 22.10 10.15
C ILE A 242 8.32 23.14 11.08
N ALA A 243 7.14 22.86 11.64
CA ALA A 243 6.47 23.78 12.57
C ALA A 243 7.21 23.90 13.92
N SER A 244 7.91 22.84 14.33
CA SER A 244 8.71 22.79 15.56
C SER A 244 10.11 23.37 15.38
N ASP A 245 10.73 23.16 14.22
CA ASP A 245 12.10 23.57 13.93
C ASP A 245 12.19 24.17 12.50
N PRO A 246 12.04 25.49 12.36
CA PRO A 246 12.11 26.17 11.06
C PRO A 246 13.51 26.14 10.45
N GLU A 247 14.57 25.79 11.19
CA GLU A 247 15.92 25.67 10.64
C GLU A 247 16.04 24.45 9.70
N GLN A 248 15.08 23.51 9.73
CA GLN A 248 14.96 22.43 8.73
C GLN A 248 14.50 22.91 7.34
N LEU A 249 14.27 24.22 7.17
CA LEU A 249 13.90 24.84 5.89
C LEU A 249 15.10 25.23 5.02
N THR A 250 16.31 25.22 5.58
CA THR A 250 17.59 25.42 4.89
C THR A 250 18.28 24.10 4.57
#